data_AF-A0A2N5TQN6-F1
#
_entry.id   AF-A0A2N5TQN6-F1
#
_cell.length_a   1.000
_cell.length_b   1.000
_cell.length_c   1.000
_cell.angle_alpha   90.00
_cell.angle_beta   90.00
_cell.angle_gamma   90.00
#
_symmetry.space_group_name_H-M   'P 1'
#
loop_
_entity.id
_entity.type
_entity.pdbx_description
1 polymer ?
#
loop_
_entity_poly.entity_id
_entity_poly.type
_entity_poly.pdbx_seq_one_letter_code
_entity_poly.pdbx_strand_id
1 'polypeptide(L)'
;MAIELKSTFAWNRGLSEAGFNNNGTKRTLPLGTGIKMKTFMFILTIISFGLAFQTLSSLPYYSSILIVLAQAYAAHHVITNTILDAKHQNPARPSEIITQSPYFSTIIVASFFWVGFAWIARVLPHTQDRSSLNLFFILFSLICVYNFVRSITLDPGHIPLPRSPLDRKTVIEGLVERSQFDGMNFCISCENRKPLRSKHCKICQRCIGKFDHHCPWIWNCVGVGNHRQFLVFVGTLIIGISLFDILAFIYFTSAPEITKLDTRKLPASCSISTTFCRLAAYDSFTLSIAVWATMQLVWTLMLMVSQLWMVSRQMTTFELSNVNRFGYMGGRAGTSMAAQSSHLHAQHASAQSSLSFHHHHHHHHSRKPKSLVFCLKLLGLDRFLDGTQLIRKSQKATNPFHKGLKANCADFWTAGNHLGINYLELFEVPEGGFRVRSKESTSSSTTDSHKSESGGSRPHHHNGYERVAMDIV
;
A
#
# COMPACT_ATOMS: atom_id res chain seq x y z
N MET A 1 -3.63 42.34 -5.14
CA MET A 1 -4.15 41.25 -6.01
C MET A 1 -4.84 40.09 -5.27
N ALA A 2 -4.15 39.18 -4.58
CA ALA A 2 -4.82 38.01 -3.96
C ALA A 2 -5.86 38.37 -2.89
N ILE A 3 -5.62 39.45 -2.12
CA ILE A 3 -6.59 39.99 -1.15
C ILE A 3 -7.81 40.58 -1.88
N GLU A 4 -7.58 41.38 -2.92
CA GLU A 4 -8.64 41.99 -3.74
C GLU A 4 -9.53 40.94 -4.42
N LEU A 5 -8.94 39.85 -4.91
CA LEU A 5 -9.64 38.74 -5.54
C LEU A 5 -10.27 37.75 -4.55
N LYS A 6 -10.16 37.99 -3.23
CA LYS A 6 -10.58 37.07 -2.16
C LYS A 6 -10.01 35.64 -2.35
N SER A 7 -8.83 35.53 -2.95
CA SER A 7 -8.18 34.26 -3.32
C SER A 7 -6.97 33.94 -2.45
N THR A 8 -6.86 34.56 -1.27
CA THR A 8 -5.74 34.41 -0.33
C THR A 8 -5.45 32.95 0.04
N PHE A 9 -6.49 32.13 0.17
CA PHE A 9 -6.33 30.69 0.42
C PHE A 9 -5.62 29.98 -0.74
N ALA A 10 -6.06 30.21 -1.99
CA ALA A 10 -5.45 29.61 -3.17
C ALA A 10 -4.01 30.12 -3.38
N TRP A 11 -3.78 31.40 -3.12
CA TRP A 11 -2.46 32.03 -3.14
C TRP A 11 -1.51 31.40 -2.12
N ASN A 12 -1.89 31.32 -0.85
CA ASN A 12 -1.06 30.73 0.21
C ASN A 12 -0.78 29.25 -0.06
N ARG A 13 -1.77 28.53 -0.60
CA ARG A 13 -1.59 27.14 -1.02
C ARG A 13 -0.58 27.04 -2.18
N GLY A 14 -0.70 27.89 -3.21
CA GLY A 14 0.24 27.91 -4.33
C GLY A 14 1.68 28.26 -3.91
N LEU A 15 1.83 29.23 -3.01
CA LEU A 15 3.13 29.55 -2.41
C LEU A 15 3.72 28.34 -1.67
N SER A 16 2.91 27.65 -0.87
CA SER A 16 3.38 26.49 -0.12
C SER A 16 3.74 25.31 -1.03
N GLU A 17 2.94 25.04 -2.07
CA GLU A 17 3.23 24.04 -3.11
C GLU A 17 4.53 24.38 -3.86
N ALA A 18 4.84 25.67 -4.02
CA ALA A 18 6.09 26.16 -4.61
C ALA A 18 7.27 26.25 -3.61
N GLY A 19 7.08 25.90 -2.33
CA GLY A 19 8.13 25.91 -1.30
C GLY A 19 8.41 27.29 -0.68
N PHE A 20 7.43 28.19 -0.69
CA PHE A 20 7.50 29.54 -0.11
C PHE A 20 6.61 29.68 1.11
N ASN A 21 7.02 30.56 2.02
CA ASN A 21 6.21 31.02 3.15
C ASN A 21 5.13 32.00 2.69
N ASN A 22 4.13 32.26 3.53
CA ASN A 22 3.04 33.22 3.24
C ASN A 22 3.53 34.65 2.96
N ASN A 23 4.75 34.99 3.40
CA ASN A 23 5.41 36.27 3.15
C ASN A 23 6.27 36.28 1.86
N GLY A 24 6.21 35.23 1.04
CA GLY A 24 6.96 35.11 -0.22
C GLY A 24 8.45 34.75 -0.05
N THR A 25 8.92 34.50 1.17
CA THR A 25 10.30 34.03 1.40
C THR A 25 10.41 32.53 1.12
N LYS A 26 11.55 32.10 0.56
CA LYS A 26 11.82 30.68 0.35
C LYS A 26 11.89 29.98 1.71
N ARG A 27 11.21 28.86 1.84
CA ARG A 27 11.14 28.14 3.10
C ARG A 27 12.38 27.28 3.32
N THR A 28 12.94 27.35 4.51
CA THR A 28 14.09 26.52 4.93
C THR A 28 13.62 25.51 5.97
N LEU A 29 13.64 24.22 5.62
CA LEU A 29 13.41 23.15 6.59
C LEU A 29 14.65 23.01 7.49
N PRO A 30 14.49 22.69 8.78
CA PRO A 30 15.61 22.62 9.73
C PRO A 30 16.69 21.60 9.34
N LEU A 31 16.31 20.53 8.65
CA LEU A 31 17.24 19.50 8.13
C LEU A 31 17.44 19.56 6.61
N GLY A 32 16.91 20.61 5.95
CA GLY A 32 16.83 20.70 4.49
C GLY A 32 15.90 19.65 3.87
N THR A 33 15.90 19.58 2.53
CA THR A 33 15.21 18.53 1.77
C THR A 33 16.22 17.48 1.28
N GLY A 34 15.79 16.22 1.15
CA GLY A 34 16.60 15.17 0.53
C GLY A 34 17.13 14.10 1.50
N ILE A 35 18.34 13.60 1.26
CA ILE A 35 18.88 12.38 1.88
C ILE A 35 19.06 12.55 3.40
N LYS A 36 19.60 13.68 3.86
CA LYS A 36 19.84 13.93 5.29
C LYS A 36 18.56 13.83 6.13
N MET A 37 17.48 14.48 5.68
CA MET A 37 16.16 14.41 6.31
C MET A 37 15.64 12.97 6.37
N LYS A 38 15.74 12.22 5.27
CA LYS A 38 15.31 10.82 5.21
C LYS A 38 16.08 9.96 6.20
N THR A 39 17.42 10.02 6.16
CA THR A 39 18.30 9.26 7.06
C THR A 39 17.99 9.56 8.52
N PHE A 40 17.80 10.83 8.87
CA PHE A 40 17.46 11.22 10.23
C PHE A 40 16.11 10.63 10.68
N MET A 41 15.07 10.62 9.83
CA MET A 41 13.81 9.97 10.15
C MET A 41 13.97 8.47 10.41
N PHE A 42 14.76 7.76 9.58
CA PHE A 42 15.01 6.33 9.79
C PHE A 42 15.70 6.06 11.13
N ILE A 43 16.75 6.83 11.45
CA ILE A 43 17.49 6.70 12.72
C ILE A 43 16.57 7.01 13.91
N LEU A 44 15.83 8.11 13.85
CA LEU A 44 14.93 8.52 14.93
C LEU A 44 13.86 7.46 15.20
N THR A 45 13.27 6.87 14.17
CA THR A 45 12.25 5.82 14.34
C THR A 45 12.87 4.54 14.93
N ILE A 46 14.07 4.13 14.51
CA ILE A 46 14.78 2.97 15.09
C ILE A 46 15.05 3.19 16.57
N ILE A 47 15.60 4.35 16.95
CA ILE A 47 15.89 4.69 18.36
C ILE A 47 14.59 4.73 19.17
N SER A 48 13.54 5.35 18.63
CA SER A 48 12.25 5.48 19.31
C SER A 48 11.62 4.12 19.62
N PHE A 49 11.73 3.15 18.70
CA PHE A 49 11.31 1.76 18.95
C PHE A 49 12.14 1.09 20.05
N GLY A 50 13.47 1.27 20.03
CA GLY A 50 14.35 0.74 21.07
C GLY A 50 14.01 1.28 22.45
N LEU A 51 13.81 2.59 22.56
CA LEU A 51 13.38 3.25 23.80
C LEU A 51 12.01 2.74 24.26
N ALA A 52 11.07 2.51 23.35
CA ALA A 52 9.76 1.96 23.68
C ALA A 52 9.88 0.53 24.25
N PHE A 53 10.61 -0.36 23.58
CA PHE A 53 10.82 -1.73 24.06
C PHE A 53 11.61 -1.76 25.38
N GLN A 54 12.60 -0.88 25.54
CA GLN A 54 13.34 -0.75 26.80
C GLN A 54 12.44 -0.24 27.93
N THR A 55 11.52 0.68 27.64
CA THR A 55 10.54 1.20 28.61
C THR A 55 9.58 0.10 29.05
N LEU A 56 9.06 -0.69 28.10
CA LEU A 56 8.25 -1.88 28.39
C LEU A 56 9.01 -2.90 29.24
N SER A 57 10.32 -3.01 29.05
CA SER A 57 11.16 -3.93 29.81
C SER A 57 11.54 -3.44 31.21
N SER A 58 11.60 -2.12 31.43
CA SER A 58 12.18 -1.56 32.67
C SER A 58 11.13 -1.15 33.69
N LEU A 59 9.89 -0.92 33.25
CA LEU A 59 8.82 -0.37 34.08
C LEU A 59 7.62 -1.33 34.17
N PRO A 60 6.83 -1.27 35.25
CA PRO A 60 5.58 -2.01 35.36
C PRO A 60 4.63 -1.73 34.18
N TYR A 61 3.86 -2.74 33.76
CA TYR A 61 3.02 -2.65 32.54
C TYR A 61 2.10 -1.43 32.49
N TYR A 62 1.53 -1.00 33.63
CA TYR A 62 0.58 0.12 33.67
C TYR A 62 1.26 1.47 33.40
N SER A 63 2.47 1.68 33.93
CA SER A 63 3.22 2.92 33.71
C SER A 63 3.98 2.88 32.38
N SER A 64 4.51 1.72 32.00
CA SER A 64 5.23 1.55 30.74
C SER A 64 4.34 1.79 29.53
N ILE A 65 3.08 1.32 29.53
CA ILE A 65 2.13 1.58 28.44
C ILE A 65 1.89 3.09 28.27
N LEU A 66 1.65 3.84 29.35
CA LEU A 66 1.42 5.28 29.26
C LEU A 66 2.65 6.04 28.75
N ILE A 67 3.84 5.67 29.23
CA ILE A 67 5.10 6.30 28.79
C ILE A 67 5.41 5.95 27.33
N VAL A 68 5.17 4.72 26.90
CA VAL A 68 5.34 4.32 25.49
C VAL A 68 4.39 5.07 24.58
N LEU A 69 3.13 5.29 24.99
CA LEU A 69 2.20 6.13 24.23
C LEU A 69 2.68 7.58 24.15
N ALA A 70 3.23 8.13 25.25
CA ALA A 70 3.83 9.46 25.25
C ALA A 70 5.09 9.54 24.36
N GLN A 71 5.95 8.53 24.38
CA GLN A 71 7.12 8.42 23.50
C GLN A 71 6.72 8.32 22.02
N ALA A 72 5.72 7.50 21.70
CA ALA A 72 5.19 7.37 20.35
C ALA A 72 4.58 8.68 19.86
N TYR A 73 3.82 9.38 20.71
CA TYR A 73 3.30 10.71 20.41
C TYR A 73 4.43 11.73 20.21
N ALA A 74 5.44 11.75 21.07
CA ALA A 74 6.59 12.65 20.95
C ALA A 74 7.35 12.40 19.64
N ALA A 75 7.66 11.14 19.31
CA ALA A 75 8.32 10.78 18.06
C ALA A 75 7.48 11.17 16.84
N HIS A 76 6.17 10.90 16.86
CA HIS A 76 5.24 11.32 15.81
C HIS A 76 5.21 12.85 15.67
N HIS A 77 5.14 13.58 16.78
CA HIS A 77 5.11 15.04 16.80
C HIS A 77 6.41 15.63 16.24
N VAL A 78 7.58 15.12 16.65
CA VAL A 78 8.88 15.55 16.12
C VAL A 78 8.95 15.29 14.61
N ILE A 79 8.56 14.11 14.14
CA ILE A 79 8.62 13.79 12.71
C ILE A 79 7.66 14.67 11.90
N THR A 80 6.41 14.82 12.35
CA THR A 80 5.38 15.51 11.56
C THR A 80 5.49 17.03 11.63
N ASN A 81 5.78 17.60 12.80
CA ASN A 81 5.78 19.05 13.01
C ASN A 81 7.19 19.66 12.97
N THR A 82 8.24 18.93 13.37
CA THR A 82 9.61 19.48 13.37
C THR A 82 10.37 19.10 12.11
N ILE A 83 10.36 17.83 11.70
CA ILE A 83 11.13 17.38 10.53
C ILE A 83 10.39 17.71 9.23
N LEU A 84 9.14 17.26 9.11
CA LEU A 84 8.32 17.45 7.91
C LEU A 84 7.63 18.81 7.88
N ASP A 85 7.48 19.47 9.03
CA ASP A 85 6.79 20.76 9.13
C ASP A 85 5.40 20.76 8.44
N ALA A 86 4.70 19.64 8.56
CA ALA A 86 3.53 19.30 7.74
C ALA A 86 2.38 20.29 7.95
N LYS A 87 2.16 20.73 9.18
CA LYS A 87 1.09 21.68 9.54
C LYS A 87 1.27 23.03 8.87
N HIS A 88 2.50 23.52 8.78
CA HIS A 88 2.77 24.78 8.10
C HIS A 88 2.91 24.58 6.58
N GLN A 89 3.28 23.39 6.08
CA GLN A 89 3.36 23.09 4.64
C GLN A 89 1.99 22.93 3.99
N ASN A 90 1.03 22.32 4.66
CA ASN A 90 -0.32 22.26 4.14
C ASN A 90 -1.30 22.36 5.31
N PRO A 91 -1.63 23.59 5.77
CA PRO A 91 -2.50 23.79 6.93
C PRO A 91 -3.88 23.16 6.74
N ALA A 92 -4.37 23.10 5.50
CA ALA A 92 -5.65 22.48 5.18
C ALA A 92 -5.59 20.95 5.24
N ARG A 93 -4.46 20.34 4.85
CA ARG A 93 -4.28 18.88 4.78
C ARG A 93 -2.86 18.43 5.15
N PRO A 94 -2.48 18.50 6.44
CA PRO A 94 -1.14 18.09 6.87
C PRO A 94 -0.84 16.61 6.59
N SER A 95 -1.89 15.77 6.59
CA SER A 95 -1.78 14.34 6.32
C SER A 95 -1.25 14.04 4.90
N GLU A 96 -1.52 14.89 3.91
CA GLU A 96 -1.00 14.69 2.56
C GLU A 96 0.53 14.72 2.56
N ILE A 97 1.14 15.70 3.24
CA ILE A 97 2.61 15.83 3.40
C ILE A 97 3.18 14.59 4.10
N ILE A 98 2.53 14.14 5.17
CA ILE A 98 2.96 12.95 5.91
C ILE A 98 2.94 11.70 5.01
N THR A 99 1.86 11.51 4.23
CA THR A 99 1.76 10.36 3.30
C THR A 99 2.70 10.44 2.11
N GLN A 100 3.13 11.63 1.70
CA GLN A 100 4.14 11.85 0.67
C GLN A 100 5.56 11.60 1.19
N SER A 101 5.75 11.54 2.51
CA SER A 101 7.04 11.29 3.14
C SER A 101 7.31 9.79 3.33
N PRO A 102 8.57 9.36 3.54
CA PRO A 102 8.88 7.98 3.86
C PRO A 102 8.55 7.59 5.30
N TYR A 103 7.89 8.45 6.10
CA TYR A 103 7.67 8.21 7.53
C TYR A 103 7.12 6.82 7.85
N PHE A 104 6.05 6.38 7.17
CA PHE A 104 5.47 5.06 7.39
C PHE A 104 6.43 3.90 7.03
N SER A 105 7.23 4.06 5.98
CA SER A 105 8.27 3.08 5.63
C SER A 105 9.36 2.97 6.71
N THR A 106 9.65 4.06 7.43
CA THR A 106 10.62 4.03 8.54
C THR A 106 10.16 3.13 9.69
N ILE A 107 8.85 3.01 9.92
CA ILE A 107 8.26 2.16 10.95
C ILE A 107 8.48 0.68 10.62
N ILE A 108 8.34 0.30 9.34
CA ILE A 108 8.60 -1.07 8.87
C ILE A 108 10.09 -1.39 9.00
N VAL A 109 10.97 -0.48 8.59
CA VAL A 109 12.43 -0.68 8.71
C VAL A 109 12.86 -0.81 10.17
N ALA A 110 12.31 0.02 11.08
CA ALA A 110 12.58 -0.12 12.51
C ALA A 110 12.08 -1.46 13.07
N SER A 111 10.93 -1.95 12.60
CA SER A 111 10.41 -3.27 12.99
C SER A 111 11.34 -4.41 12.52
N PHE A 112 11.81 -4.37 11.26
CA PHE A 112 12.78 -5.34 10.76
C PHE A 112 14.08 -5.33 11.56
N PHE A 113 14.59 -4.13 11.89
CA PHE A 113 15.81 -3.98 12.67
C PHE A 113 15.69 -4.64 14.03
N TRP A 114 14.63 -4.35 14.79
CA TRP A 114 14.47 -4.87 16.15
C TRP A 114 14.12 -6.36 16.20
N VAL A 115 13.33 -6.86 15.24
CA VAL A 115 13.08 -8.30 15.11
C VAL A 115 14.38 -9.04 14.75
N GLY A 116 15.16 -8.51 13.81
CA GLY A 116 16.47 -9.07 13.44
C GLY A 116 17.45 -9.05 14.62
N PHE A 117 17.51 -7.96 15.37
CA PHE A 117 18.32 -7.84 16.59
C PHE A 117 17.91 -8.86 17.64
N ALA A 118 16.61 -8.94 17.97
CA ALA A 118 16.11 -9.90 18.97
C ALA A 118 16.40 -11.35 18.55
N TRP A 119 16.24 -11.65 17.26
CA TRP A 119 16.57 -12.96 16.73
C TRP A 119 18.06 -13.28 16.90
N ILE A 120 18.96 -12.44 16.39
CA ILE A 120 20.40 -12.68 16.42
C ILE A 120 20.95 -12.71 17.85
N ALA A 121 20.59 -11.70 18.66
CA ALA A 121 21.23 -11.47 19.95
C ALA A 121 20.65 -12.33 21.09
N ARG A 122 19.40 -12.81 20.96
CA ARG A 122 18.68 -13.45 22.08
C ARG A 122 18.09 -14.81 21.73
N VAL A 123 17.33 -14.89 20.64
CA VAL A 123 16.59 -16.13 20.29
C VAL A 123 17.49 -17.18 19.65
N LEU A 124 18.34 -16.81 18.71
CA LEU A 124 19.21 -17.72 17.96
C LEU A 124 20.18 -18.51 18.86
N PRO A 125 20.87 -17.91 19.85
CA PRO A 125 21.75 -18.65 20.77
C PRO A 125 21.03 -19.78 21.54
N HIS A 126 19.73 -19.66 21.77
CA HIS A 126 18.93 -20.60 22.55
C HIS A 126 18.11 -21.58 21.69
N THR A 127 18.13 -21.42 20.37
CA THR A 127 17.35 -22.24 19.43
C THR A 127 18.24 -22.89 18.37
N GLN A 128 19.54 -23.06 18.66
CA GLN A 128 20.52 -23.63 17.72
C GLN A 128 20.17 -25.06 17.28
N ASP A 129 19.49 -25.81 18.15
CA ASP A 129 18.93 -27.14 17.90
C ASP A 129 17.83 -27.13 16.82
N ARG A 130 17.20 -25.97 16.56
CA ARG A 130 16.16 -25.75 15.55
C ARG A 130 16.75 -25.11 14.29
N SER A 131 17.81 -25.71 13.74
CA SER A 131 18.56 -25.15 12.61
C SER A 131 17.68 -24.90 11.37
N SER A 132 16.71 -25.77 11.09
CA SER A 132 15.78 -25.60 9.96
C SER A 132 14.84 -24.40 10.12
N LEU A 133 14.28 -24.18 11.32
CA LEU A 133 13.41 -23.02 11.59
C LEU A 133 14.19 -21.72 11.53
N ASN A 134 15.41 -21.70 12.08
CA ASN A 134 16.31 -20.54 11.99
C ASN A 134 16.70 -20.24 10.53
N LEU A 135 16.99 -21.27 9.72
CA LEU A 135 17.28 -21.14 8.30
C LEU A 135 16.08 -20.58 7.51
N PHE A 136 14.88 -21.11 7.74
CA PHE A 136 13.68 -20.59 7.10
C PHE A 136 13.39 -19.15 7.52
N PHE A 137 13.56 -18.83 8.81
CA PHE A 137 13.34 -17.48 9.30
C PHE A 137 14.26 -16.47 8.59
N ILE A 138 15.57 -16.73 8.51
CA ILE A 138 16.49 -15.82 7.83
C ILE A 138 16.22 -15.75 6.33
N LEU A 139 15.93 -16.88 5.67
CA LEU A 139 15.63 -16.92 4.24
C LEU A 139 14.38 -16.09 3.90
N PHE A 140 13.27 -16.32 4.61
CA PHE A 140 12.04 -15.55 4.39
C PHE A 140 12.20 -14.08 4.78
N SER A 141 12.99 -13.76 5.82
CA SER A 141 13.31 -12.39 6.19
C SER A 141 14.09 -11.67 5.09
N LEU A 142 15.09 -12.32 4.49
CA LEU A 142 15.87 -11.75 3.38
C LEU A 142 15.01 -11.55 2.13
N ILE A 143 14.15 -12.52 1.78
CA ILE A 143 13.21 -12.40 0.66
C ILE A 143 12.20 -11.26 0.94
N CYS A 144 11.74 -11.13 2.18
CA CYS A 144 10.83 -10.06 2.60
C CYS A 144 11.47 -8.68 2.45
N VAL A 145 12.67 -8.49 2.98
CA VAL A 145 13.43 -7.22 2.86
C VAL A 145 13.71 -6.91 1.39
N TYR A 146 14.13 -7.90 0.60
CA TYR A 146 14.34 -7.72 -0.84
C TYR A 146 13.07 -7.23 -1.54
N ASN A 147 11.94 -7.89 -1.32
CA ASN A 147 10.69 -7.49 -1.97
C ASN A 147 10.15 -6.16 -1.45
N PHE A 148 10.35 -5.83 -0.17
CA PHE A 148 10.03 -4.51 0.38
C PHE A 148 10.81 -3.40 -0.36
N VAL A 149 12.13 -3.57 -0.49
CA VAL A 149 12.99 -2.63 -1.22
C VAL A 149 12.56 -2.54 -2.68
N ARG A 150 12.30 -3.67 -3.35
CA ARG A 150 11.82 -3.69 -4.74
C ARG A 150 10.47 -2.98 -4.89
N SER A 151 9.53 -3.14 -3.95
CA SER A 151 8.26 -2.42 -3.98
C SER A 151 8.44 -0.91 -3.88
N ILE A 152 9.44 -0.44 -3.12
CA ILE A 152 9.80 0.98 -3.03
C ILE A 152 10.45 1.48 -4.33
N THR A 153 11.41 0.72 -4.89
CA THR A 153 12.28 1.21 -5.96
C THR A 153 11.79 0.93 -7.37
N LEU A 154 10.92 -0.06 -7.57
CA LEU A 154 10.41 -0.38 -8.89
C LEU A 154 9.45 0.70 -9.41
N ASP A 155 9.51 0.92 -10.73
CA ASP A 155 8.51 1.69 -11.42
C ASP A 155 7.14 0.97 -11.27
N PRO A 156 6.13 1.62 -10.66
CA PRO A 156 4.80 1.03 -10.50
C PRO A 156 4.03 0.87 -11.83
N GLY A 157 4.56 1.37 -12.94
CA GLY A 157 3.92 1.41 -14.26
C GLY A 157 3.56 2.84 -14.66
N HIS A 158 4.49 3.78 -14.56
CA HIS A 158 4.30 5.15 -15.01
C HIS A 158 3.94 5.18 -16.50
N ILE A 159 2.89 5.91 -16.83
CA ILE A 159 2.55 6.20 -18.22
C ILE A 159 3.54 7.26 -18.75
N PRO A 160 4.26 7.00 -19.85
CA PRO A 160 5.16 7.97 -20.44
C PRO A 160 4.45 9.29 -20.72
N LEU A 161 5.10 10.42 -20.45
CA LEU A 161 4.57 11.73 -20.79
C LEU A 161 4.93 12.09 -22.24
N PRO A 162 4.07 12.83 -22.95
CA PRO A 162 4.43 13.38 -24.25
C PRO A 162 5.69 14.24 -24.15
N ARG A 163 6.61 14.12 -25.12
CA ARG A 163 7.92 14.78 -25.07
C ARG A 163 7.84 16.24 -25.47
N SER A 164 6.98 16.56 -26.44
CA SER A 164 6.80 17.91 -26.97
C SER A 164 5.36 18.43 -26.82
N PRO A 165 5.16 19.76 -26.83
CA PRO A 165 3.84 20.36 -26.94
C PRO A 165 3.09 19.93 -28.20
N LEU A 166 3.83 19.64 -29.28
CA LEU A 166 3.25 19.13 -30.53
C LEU A 166 2.68 17.73 -30.32
N ASP A 167 3.39 16.84 -29.63
CA ASP A 167 2.90 15.49 -29.30
C ASP A 167 1.64 15.53 -28.43
N ARG A 168 1.56 16.50 -27.50
CA ARG A 168 0.35 16.71 -26.69
C ARG A 168 -0.83 17.10 -27.55
N LYS A 169 -0.60 18.05 -28.47
CA LYS A 169 -1.62 18.54 -29.39
C LYS A 169 -2.13 17.39 -30.28
N THR A 170 -1.23 16.60 -30.87
CA THR A 170 -1.63 15.46 -31.73
C THR A 170 -2.40 14.39 -30.97
N VAL A 171 -2.02 14.10 -29.72
CA VAL A 171 -2.78 13.18 -28.85
C VAL A 171 -4.18 13.70 -28.57
N ILE A 172 -4.33 14.99 -28.27
CA ILE A 172 -5.63 15.61 -27.99
C ILE A 172 -6.50 15.63 -29.26
N GLU A 173 -5.95 16.10 -30.38
CA GLU A 173 -6.65 16.15 -31.68
C GLU A 173 -7.12 14.76 -32.09
N GLY A 174 -6.24 13.76 -32.04
CA GLY A 174 -6.61 12.38 -32.38
C GLY A 174 -7.67 11.76 -31.45
N LEU A 175 -7.73 12.18 -30.17
CA LEU A 175 -8.80 11.76 -29.26
C LEU A 175 -10.12 12.47 -29.57
N VAL A 176 -10.08 13.75 -29.92
CA VAL A 176 -11.28 14.53 -30.28
C VAL A 176 -11.87 14.00 -31.58
N GLU A 177 -11.04 13.76 -32.60
CA GLU A 177 -11.46 13.19 -33.90
C GLU A 177 -12.17 11.84 -33.73
N ARG A 178 -11.69 10.99 -32.82
CA ARG A 178 -12.30 9.69 -32.51
C ARG A 178 -13.47 9.78 -31.54
N SER A 179 -13.84 10.98 -31.07
CA SER A 179 -14.83 11.19 -30.01
C SER A 179 -14.51 10.44 -28.70
N GLN A 180 -13.21 10.27 -28.41
CA GLN A 180 -12.67 9.58 -27.23
C GLN A 180 -12.05 10.54 -26.21
N PHE A 181 -12.17 11.86 -26.43
CA PHE A 181 -11.70 12.86 -25.48
C PHE A 181 -12.66 12.96 -24.29
N ASP A 182 -12.50 12.07 -23.32
CA ASP A 182 -13.31 12.02 -22.11
C ASP A 182 -12.45 11.87 -20.83
N GLY A 183 -13.12 11.98 -19.68
CA GLY A 183 -12.47 11.82 -18.37
C GLY A 183 -11.97 10.41 -18.06
N MET A 184 -12.30 9.41 -18.87
CA MET A 184 -11.84 8.03 -18.69
C MET A 184 -10.53 7.78 -19.43
N ASN A 185 -10.40 8.36 -20.63
CA ASN A 185 -9.31 8.15 -21.57
C ASN A 185 -8.28 9.29 -21.60
N PHE A 186 -8.55 10.43 -20.95
CA PHE A 186 -7.61 11.55 -20.91
C PHE A 186 -7.34 12.02 -19.47
N CYS A 187 -6.08 12.29 -19.16
CA CYS A 187 -5.69 12.90 -17.90
C CYS A 187 -5.31 14.36 -18.10
N ILE A 188 -6.07 15.26 -17.48
CA ILE A 188 -5.82 16.71 -17.55
C ILE A 188 -4.49 17.08 -16.90
N SER A 189 -4.13 16.46 -15.76
CA SER A 189 -2.91 16.79 -15.03
C SER A 189 -1.63 16.33 -15.74
N CYS A 190 -1.70 15.22 -16.47
CA CYS A 190 -0.57 14.71 -17.26
C CYS A 190 -0.62 15.17 -18.72
N GLU A 191 -1.74 15.75 -19.14
CA GLU A 191 -2.05 16.11 -20.52
C GLU A 191 -1.74 15.00 -21.53
N ASN A 192 -2.15 13.78 -21.17
CA ASN A 192 -1.89 12.59 -21.95
C ASN A 192 -3.09 11.63 -21.96
N ARG A 193 -3.16 10.82 -23.00
CA ARG A 193 -4.05 9.68 -23.07
C ARG A 193 -3.73 8.71 -21.93
N LYS A 194 -4.79 8.18 -21.35
CA LYS A 194 -4.78 7.38 -20.14
C LYS A 194 -5.24 5.96 -20.49
N PRO A 195 -4.41 4.93 -20.29
CA PRO A 195 -4.83 3.54 -20.50
C PRO A 195 -5.99 3.14 -19.57
N LEU A 196 -6.76 2.15 -19.98
CA LEU A 196 -7.81 1.52 -19.20
C LEU A 196 -7.25 1.08 -17.83
N ARG A 197 -8.05 1.27 -16.78
CA ARG A 197 -7.70 0.90 -15.38
C ARG A 197 -6.49 1.66 -14.81
N SER A 198 -5.95 2.66 -15.49
CA SER A 198 -4.92 3.52 -14.92
C SER A 198 -5.53 4.63 -14.06
N LYS A 199 -4.72 5.42 -13.35
CA LYS A 199 -5.16 6.60 -12.57
C LYS A 199 -4.01 7.57 -12.36
N HIS A 200 -4.30 8.88 -12.39
CA HIS A 200 -3.37 9.89 -11.91
C HIS A 200 -3.25 9.84 -10.38
N CYS A 201 -2.04 9.63 -9.89
CA CYS A 201 -1.70 9.73 -8.48
C CYS A 201 -1.19 11.15 -8.19
N LYS A 202 -1.94 11.93 -7.41
CA LYS A 202 -1.52 13.30 -7.01
C LYS A 202 -0.28 13.32 -6.11
N ILE A 203 0.06 12.20 -5.48
CA ILE A 203 1.28 12.11 -4.66
C ILE A 203 2.49 11.92 -5.57
N CYS A 204 2.40 10.96 -6.50
CA CYS A 204 3.48 10.67 -7.45
C CYS A 204 3.51 11.65 -8.65
N GLN A 205 2.48 12.48 -8.79
CA GLN A 205 2.29 13.44 -9.91
C GLN A 205 2.38 12.79 -11.29
N ARG A 206 1.94 11.53 -11.40
CA ARG A 206 1.96 10.74 -12.64
C ARG A 206 0.77 9.80 -12.74
N CYS A 207 0.40 9.46 -13.97
CA CYS A 207 -0.51 8.36 -14.25
C CYS A 207 0.19 7.02 -14.07
N ILE A 208 -0.48 6.09 -13.40
CA ILE A 208 0.00 4.73 -13.12
C ILE A 208 -0.92 3.73 -13.82
N GLY A 209 -0.37 2.84 -14.64
CA GLY A 209 -1.08 1.75 -15.31
C GLY A 209 -1.58 0.68 -14.35
N LYS A 210 -2.79 0.16 -14.59
CA LYS A 210 -3.52 -0.78 -13.70
C LYS A 210 -3.37 -0.38 -12.22
N PHE A 211 -3.74 0.87 -11.91
CA PHE A 211 -3.51 1.47 -10.60
C PHE A 211 -4.27 0.73 -9.51
N ASP A 212 -3.56 0.27 -8.48
CA ASP A 212 -4.18 -0.34 -7.30
C ASP A 212 -4.43 0.70 -6.22
N HIS A 213 -3.35 1.24 -5.64
CA HIS A 213 -3.40 2.31 -4.65
C HIS A 213 -2.05 3.03 -4.54
N HIS A 214 -2.03 4.15 -3.82
CA HIS A 214 -0.78 4.72 -3.32
C HIS A 214 -0.56 4.21 -1.90
N CYS A 215 0.61 3.64 -1.62
CA CYS A 215 0.89 2.99 -0.35
C CYS A 215 1.99 3.75 0.42
N PRO A 216 1.65 4.48 1.50
CA PRO A 216 2.63 5.21 2.30
C PRO A 216 3.68 4.29 2.93
N TRP A 217 3.30 3.03 3.23
CA TRP A 217 4.17 2.03 3.86
C TRP A 217 5.35 1.60 3.00
N ILE A 218 5.19 1.60 1.67
CA ILE A 218 6.29 1.38 0.72
C ILE A 218 6.69 2.68 0.01
N TRP A 219 6.17 3.82 0.47
CA TRP A 219 6.47 5.14 -0.08
C TRP A 219 6.41 5.21 -1.64
N ASN A 220 5.48 4.45 -2.23
CA ASN A 220 5.36 4.29 -3.67
C ASN A 220 3.92 3.92 -4.05
N CYS A 221 3.56 4.08 -5.33
CA CYS A 221 2.33 3.51 -5.87
C CYS A 221 2.44 1.99 -6.02
N VAL A 222 1.31 1.31 -5.93
CA VAL A 222 1.15 -0.09 -6.33
C VAL A 222 0.37 -0.11 -7.63
N GLY A 223 0.97 -0.65 -8.68
CA GLY A 223 0.39 -0.74 -10.03
C GLY A 223 0.96 -1.91 -10.81
N VAL A 224 0.73 -1.95 -12.12
CA VAL A 224 1.12 -3.10 -12.98
C VAL A 224 2.61 -3.49 -12.84
N GLY A 225 3.49 -2.53 -12.60
CA GLY A 225 4.94 -2.73 -12.57
C GLY A 225 5.49 -3.37 -11.28
N ASN A 226 4.78 -3.23 -10.15
CA ASN A 226 5.30 -3.67 -8.83
C ASN A 226 4.29 -4.41 -7.94
N HIS A 227 3.03 -4.60 -8.37
CA HIS A 227 1.98 -5.26 -7.56
C HIS A 227 2.36 -6.69 -7.14
N ARG A 228 3.08 -7.43 -7.99
CA ARG A 228 3.58 -8.78 -7.65
C ARG A 228 4.56 -8.75 -6.48
N GLN A 229 5.56 -7.87 -6.55
CA GLN A 229 6.57 -7.70 -5.50
C GLN A 229 5.91 -7.25 -4.19
N PHE A 230 4.90 -6.39 -4.27
CA PHE A 230 4.12 -5.99 -3.09
C PHE A 230 3.42 -7.17 -2.43
N LEU A 231 2.82 -8.09 -3.19
CA LEU A 231 2.22 -9.30 -2.63
C LEU A 231 3.24 -10.29 -2.07
N VAL A 232 4.37 -10.49 -2.75
CA VAL A 232 5.45 -11.34 -2.22
C VAL A 232 6.01 -10.75 -0.92
N PHE A 233 6.20 -9.43 -0.85
CA PHE A 233 6.58 -8.72 0.37
C PHE A 233 5.61 -9.01 1.52
N VAL A 234 4.30 -8.78 1.32
CA VAL A 234 3.29 -9.00 2.38
C VAL A 234 3.23 -10.48 2.79
N GLY A 235 3.35 -11.41 1.84
CA GLY A 235 3.29 -12.84 2.12
C GLY A 235 4.49 -13.35 2.89
N THR A 236 5.69 -12.92 2.49
CA THR A 236 6.92 -13.26 3.20
C THR A 236 7.04 -12.54 4.54
N LEU A 237 6.40 -11.37 4.70
CA LEU A 237 6.26 -10.70 6.01
C LEU A 237 5.41 -11.53 6.97
N ILE A 238 4.25 -12.03 6.53
CA ILE A 238 3.38 -12.92 7.32
C ILE A 238 4.14 -14.19 7.75
N ILE A 239 4.84 -14.83 6.82
CA ILE A 239 5.63 -16.03 7.10
C ILE A 239 6.79 -15.71 8.05
N GLY A 240 7.52 -14.61 7.83
CA GLY A 240 8.62 -14.18 8.69
C GLY A 240 8.18 -13.89 10.12
N ILE A 241 7.07 -13.17 10.30
CA ILE A 241 6.46 -12.92 11.62
C ILE A 241 6.07 -14.25 12.28
N SER A 242 5.38 -15.14 11.55
CA SER A 242 4.96 -16.44 12.10
C SER A 242 6.14 -17.30 12.54
N LEU A 243 7.22 -17.34 11.75
CA LEU A 243 8.44 -18.06 12.09
C LEU A 243 9.15 -17.44 13.31
N PHE A 244 9.21 -16.11 13.40
CA PHE A 244 9.76 -15.42 14.56
C PHE A 244 8.94 -15.73 15.83
N ASP A 245 7.62 -15.69 15.75
CA ASP A 245 6.74 -15.97 16.90
C ASP A 245 6.89 -17.43 17.37
N ILE A 246 7.05 -18.39 16.44
CA ILE A 246 7.36 -19.79 16.77
C ILE A 246 8.74 -19.90 17.47
N LEU A 247 9.77 -19.26 16.92
CA LEU A 247 11.12 -19.28 17.52
C LEU A 247 11.13 -18.59 18.90
N ALA A 248 10.42 -17.48 19.06
CA ALA A 248 10.25 -16.79 20.32
C ALA A 248 9.51 -17.67 21.34
N PHE A 249 8.45 -18.38 20.92
CA PHE A 249 7.75 -19.33 21.78
C PHE A 249 8.67 -20.47 22.25
N ILE A 250 9.50 -21.02 21.37
CA ILE A 250 10.50 -22.04 21.73
C ILE A 250 11.52 -21.46 22.71
N TYR A 251 12.05 -20.27 22.44
CA TYR A 251 12.97 -19.56 23.34
C TYR A 251 12.41 -19.40 24.76
N PHE A 252 11.14 -19.00 24.89
CA PHE A 252 10.48 -18.86 26.19
C PHE A 252 10.14 -20.20 26.86
N THR A 253 9.78 -21.24 26.11
CA THR A 253 9.41 -22.53 26.70
C THR A 253 10.62 -23.40 27.05
N SER A 254 11.75 -23.20 26.38
CA SER A 254 13.00 -23.90 26.68
C SER A 254 13.75 -23.32 27.90
N ALA A 255 13.31 -22.20 28.47
CA ALA A 255 13.97 -21.59 29.62
C ALA A 255 13.65 -22.35 30.92
N PRO A 256 14.62 -23.08 31.51
CA PRO A 256 14.38 -23.89 32.71
C PRO A 256 14.03 -23.06 33.95
N GLU A 257 14.35 -21.76 33.94
CA GLU A 257 14.07 -20.81 35.01
C GLU A 257 12.59 -20.43 35.09
N ILE A 258 11.85 -20.46 33.97
CA ILE A 258 10.41 -20.11 33.94
C ILE A 258 9.58 -21.12 34.75
N THR A 259 9.95 -22.40 34.72
CA THR A 259 9.28 -23.48 35.48
C THR A 259 9.64 -23.46 36.97
N LYS A 260 10.81 -22.89 37.32
CA LYS A 260 11.33 -22.81 38.70
C LYS A 260 11.07 -21.47 39.38
N LEU A 261 10.48 -20.50 38.68
CA LEU A 261 10.21 -19.18 39.22
C LEU A 261 9.18 -19.27 40.35
N ASP A 262 9.65 -19.10 41.60
CA ASP A 262 8.78 -19.09 42.78
C ASP A 262 7.74 -17.97 42.63
N THR A 263 6.46 -18.34 42.68
CA THR A 263 5.33 -17.41 42.57
C THR A 263 5.38 -16.30 43.62
N ARG A 264 6.10 -16.52 44.74
CA ARG A 264 6.34 -15.53 45.81
C ARG A 264 7.35 -14.44 45.45
N LYS A 265 8.18 -14.65 44.42
CA LYS A 265 9.13 -13.65 43.88
C LYS A 265 8.54 -12.81 42.75
N LEU A 266 7.34 -13.13 42.27
CA LEU A 266 6.66 -12.25 41.32
C LEU A 266 6.19 -10.99 42.06
N PRO A 267 6.35 -9.80 41.48
CA PRO A 267 5.84 -8.58 42.07
C PRO A 267 4.32 -8.68 42.25
N ALA A 268 3.81 -8.21 43.39
CA ALA A 268 2.38 -8.22 43.75
C ALA A 268 1.47 -7.50 42.73
N SER A 269 2.06 -6.74 41.80
CA SER A 269 1.41 -6.07 40.67
C SER A 269 1.09 -6.98 39.48
N CYS A 270 1.36 -8.29 39.53
CA CYS A 270 1.01 -9.23 38.46
C CYS A 270 -0.51 -9.52 38.43
N SER A 271 -1.29 -8.65 37.79
CA SER A 271 -2.78 -8.77 37.74
C SER A 271 -3.33 -9.40 36.46
N ILE A 272 -2.51 -9.63 35.42
CA ILE A 272 -2.99 -10.05 34.09
C ILE A 272 -3.08 -11.58 33.98
N SER A 273 -1.94 -12.26 34.12
CA SER A 273 -1.84 -13.73 34.09
C SER A 273 -0.48 -14.14 34.64
N THR A 274 -0.47 -15.19 35.47
CA THR A 274 0.77 -15.74 36.05
C THR A 274 1.75 -16.21 34.98
N THR A 275 1.25 -16.79 33.88
CA THR A 275 2.06 -17.18 32.73
C THR A 275 2.73 -15.98 32.09
N PHE A 276 1.97 -14.93 31.79
CA PHE A 276 2.50 -13.72 31.15
C PHE A 276 3.57 -13.03 32.01
N CYS A 277 3.35 -12.97 33.32
CA CYS A 277 4.33 -12.39 34.23
C CYS A 277 5.62 -13.21 34.33
N ARG A 278 5.56 -14.53 34.24
CA ARG A 278 6.77 -15.38 34.19
C ARG A 278 7.56 -15.13 32.90
N LEU A 279 6.88 -15.04 31.76
CA LEU A 279 7.53 -14.71 30.48
C LEU A 279 8.19 -13.33 30.52
N ALA A 280 7.47 -12.33 31.04
CA ALA A 280 7.97 -10.97 31.17
C ALA A 280 9.16 -10.90 32.15
N ALA A 281 9.11 -11.61 33.28
CA ALA A 281 10.22 -11.63 34.23
C ALA A 281 11.51 -12.23 33.64
N TYR A 282 11.39 -13.17 32.71
CA TYR A 282 12.53 -13.79 32.04
C TYR A 282 13.14 -12.86 30.97
N ASP A 283 12.33 -12.43 30.00
CA ASP A 283 12.78 -11.49 28.97
C ASP A 283 11.64 -10.61 28.45
N SER A 284 11.36 -9.53 29.19
CA SER A 284 10.35 -8.54 28.80
C SER A 284 10.64 -7.85 27.47
N PHE A 285 11.92 -7.66 27.11
CA PHE A 285 12.31 -6.95 25.90
C PHE A 285 11.97 -7.77 24.65
N THR A 286 12.39 -9.03 24.61
CA THR A 286 12.04 -9.95 23.50
C THR A 286 10.54 -10.21 23.47
N LEU A 287 9.89 -10.33 24.63
CA LEU A 287 8.44 -10.49 24.71
C LEU A 287 7.71 -9.30 24.08
N SER A 288 8.18 -8.08 24.34
CA SER A 288 7.59 -6.85 23.77
C SER A 288 7.73 -6.79 22.25
N ILE A 289 8.86 -7.23 21.71
CA ILE A 289 9.09 -7.33 20.26
C ILE A 289 8.19 -8.40 19.63
N ALA A 290 8.06 -9.56 20.26
CA ALA A 290 7.15 -10.62 19.81
C ALA A 290 5.70 -10.13 19.81
N VAL A 291 5.23 -9.51 20.89
CA VAL A 291 3.88 -8.91 20.96
C VAL A 291 3.67 -7.88 19.85
N TRP A 292 4.66 -7.01 19.57
CA TRP A 292 4.60 -6.08 18.45
C TRP A 292 4.50 -6.79 17.09
N ALA A 293 5.30 -7.83 16.86
CA ALA A 293 5.29 -8.62 15.64
C ALA A 293 3.96 -9.36 15.44
N THR A 294 3.45 -10.05 16.48
CA THR A 294 2.15 -10.73 16.44
C THR A 294 1.01 -9.75 16.19
N MET A 295 1.06 -8.56 16.79
CA MET A 295 0.07 -7.51 16.54
C MET A 295 0.04 -7.16 15.03
N GLN A 296 1.20 -7.06 14.38
CA GLN A 296 1.32 -6.80 12.94
C GLN A 296 0.71 -7.87 12.04
N LEU A 297 0.67 -9.12 12.53
CA LEU A 297 0.12 -10.25 11.79
C LEU A 297 -1.37 -10.05 11.47
N VAL A 298 -2.13 -9.41 12.36
CA VAL A 298 -3.57 -9.19 12.20
C VAL A 298 -3.89 -8.39 10.93
N TRP A 299 -3.29 -7.21 10.76
CA TRP A 299 -3.58 -6.37 9.59
C TRP A 299 -2.90 -6.85 8.31
N THR A 300 -1.71 -7.44 8.41
CA THR A 300 -1.02 -7.98 7.23
C THR A 300 -1.78 -9.17 6.65
N LEU A 301 -2.34 -10.06 7.49
CA LEU A 301 -3.24 -11.13 7.05
C LEU A 301 -4.50 -10.58 6.37
N MET A 302 -5.15 -9.58 6.98
CA MET A 302 -6.33 -8.95 6.38
C MET A 302 -6.04 -8.33 5.01
N LEU A 303 -4.92 -7.61 4.89
CA LEU A 303 -4.44 -7.03 3.64
C LEU A 303 -4.18 -8.12 2.60
N MET A 304 -3.48 -9.19 2.97
CA MET A 304 -3.18 -10.32 2.09
C MET A 304 -4.45 -10.99 1.57
N VAL A 305 -5.38 -11.33 2.47
CA VAL A 305 -6.66 -11.96 2.09
C VAL A 305 -7.44 -11.08 1.13
N SER A 306 -7.53 -9.78 1.42
CA SER A 306 -8.25 -8.82 0.57
C SER A 306 -7.62 -8.72 -0.82
N GLN A 307 -6.30 -8.62 -0.90
CA GLN A 307 -5.58 -8.50 -2.16
C GLN A 307 -5.63 -9.80 -2.99
N LEU A 308 -5.48 -10.97 -2.36
CA LEU A 308 -5.63 -12.26 -3.04
C LEU A 308 -7.05 -12.44 -3.59
N TRP A 309 -8.07 -11.99 -2.84
CA TRP A 309 -9.44 -11.97 -3.33
C TRP A 309 -9.60 -11.05 -4.56
N MET A 310 -9.02 -9.84 -4.53
CA MET A 310 -9.05 -8.93 -5.69
C MET A 310 -8.32 -9.49 -6.91
N VAL A 311 -7.14 -10.09 -6.72
CA VAL A 311 -6.41 -10.81 -7.77
C VAL A 311 -7.24 -11.96 -8.34
N SER A 312 -7.91 -12.75 -7.49
CA SER A 312 -8.79 -13.83 -7.94
C SER A 312 -9.96 -13.36 -8.79
N ARG A 313 -10.33 -12.08 -8.66
CA ARG A 313 -11.42 -11.42 -9.39
C ARG A 313 -10.91 -10.56 -10.55
N GLN A 314 -9.60 -10.46 -10.76
CA GLN A 314 -8.99 -9.53 -11.73
C GLN A 314 -9.42 -8.08 -11.49
N MET A 315 -9.48 -7.66 -10.23
CA MET A 315 -9.85 -6.32 -9.81
C MET A 315 -8.71 -5.66 -9.05
N THR A 316 -8.67 -4.34 -9.08
CA THR A 316 -7.81 -3.51 -8.24
C THR A 316 -8.58 -2.95 -7.05
N THR A 317 -7.88 -2.52 -6.01
CA THR A 317 -8.44 -1.78 -4.87
C THR A 317 -9.18 -0.53 -5.32
N PHE A 318 -8.62 0.17 -6.32
CA PHE A 318 -9.24 1.35 -6.91
C PHE A 318 -10.58 1.04 -7.58
N GLU A 319 -10.65 -0.03 -8.36
CA GLU A 319 -11.88 -0.49 -9.00
C GLU A 319 -12.93 -0.93 -7.99
N LEU A 320 -12.54 -1.70 -6.98
CA LEU A 320 -13.43 -2.12 -5.90
C LEU A 320 -14.04 -0.91 -5.17
N SER A 321 -13.22 0.08 -4.84
CA SER A 321 -13.65 1.30 -4.15
C SER A 321 -14.57 2.18 -4.99
N ASN A 322 -14.55 2.02 -6.33
CA ASN A 322 -15.30 2.84 -7.27
C ASN A 322 -16.24 2.01 -8.16
N VAL A 323 -16.66 0.83 -7.69
CA VAL A 323 -17.44 -0.14 -8.50
C VAL A 323 -18.72 0.47 -9.09
N ASN A 324 -19.40 1.35 -8.35
CA ASN A 324 -20.65 2.00 -8.80
C ASN A 324 -20.44 3.09 -9.86
N ARG A 325 -19.19 3.48 -10.11
CA ARG A 325 -18.83 4.58 -11.02
C ARG A 325 -18.31 4.08 -12.35
N PHE A 326 -17.70 2.89 -12.39
CA PHE A 326 -17.22 2.33 -13.64
C PHE A 326 -18.38 1.74 -14.44
N GLY A 327 -18.68 2.35 -15.59
CA GLY A 327 -19.74 1.89 -16.49
C GLY A 327 -19.55 0.45 -16.95
N TYR A 328 -18.30 0.03 -17.17
CA TYR A 328 -17.95 -1.35 -17.51
C TYR A 328 -18.14 -2.35 -16.35
N MET A 329 -18.44 -1.89 -15.13
CA MET A 329 -18.81 -2.73 -13.98
C MET A 329 -20.28 -2.56 -13.56
N GLY A 330 -21.14 -2.06 -14.45
CA GLY A 330 -22.56 -1.82 -14.16
C GLY A 330 -22.83 -0.53 -13.37
N GLY A 331 -21.85 0.37 -13.28
CA GLY A 331 -22.02 1.73 -12.75
C GLY A 331 -22.69 2.69 -13.75
N ARG A 332 -23.05 3.90 -13.32
CA ARG A 332 -23.60 4.93 -14.22
C ARG A 332 -22.48 5.52 -15.09
N ALA A 333 -22.45 5.18 -16.38
CA ALA A 333 -21.60 5.83 -17.37
C ALA A 333 -22.00 7.31 -17.52
N GLY A 334 -21.04 8.24 -17.57
CA GLY A 334 -21.29 9.64 -17.97
C GLY A 334 -21.39 10.72 -16.88
N THR A 335 -21.07 10.44 -15.60
CA THR A 335 -20.85 11.57 -14.66
C THR A 335 -19.48 12.18 -14.92
N SER A 336 -19.45 13.38 -15.51
CA SER A 336 -18.23 14.11 -15.90
C SER A 336 -17.24 14.31 -14.75
N MET A 337 -15.94 14.42 -15.08
CA MET A 337 -14.87 14.69 -14.12
C MET A 337 -15.10 15.94 -13.25
N ALA A 338 -15.89 16.92 -13.71
CA ALA A 338 -16.21 18.12 -12.94
C ALA A 338 -16.99 17.80 -11.65
N ALA A 339 -17.89 16.81 -11.67
CA ALA A 339 -18.55 16.30 -10.45
C ALA A 339 -17.63 15.39 -9.62
N GLN A 340 -16.60 14.82 -10.24
CA GLN A 340 -15.62 13.95 -9.61
C GLN A 340 -14.52 14.74 -8.89
N SER A 341 -14.25 16.00 -9.31
CA SER A 341 -13.30 16.89 -8.65
C SER A 341 -13.88 17.63 -7.45
N SER A 342 -15.18 17.94 -7.46
CA SER A 342 -15.83 18.68 -6.38
C SER A 342 -16.05 17.82 -5.12
N HIS A 343 -16.16 16.49 -5.27
CA HIS A 343 -16.14 15.55 -4.13
C HIS A 343 -14.71 15.16 -3.66
N LEU A 344 -13.63 15.59 -4.35
CA LEU A 344 -12.25 15.48 -3.83
C LEU A 344 -12.03 16.36 -2.59
N HIS A 345 -12.95 17.28 -2.27
CA HIS A 345 -12.93 17.99 -0.99
C HIS A 345 -13.61 17.22 0.15
N ALA A 346 -14.56 16.33 -0.13
CA ALA A 346 -15.35 15.63 0.90
C ALA A 346 -15.00 14.13 1.07
N GLN A 347 -14.45 13.45 0.06
CA GLN A 347 -14.17 12.00 0.10
C GLN A 347 -12.68 11.61 0.07
N HIS A 348 -11.76 12.58 -0.04
CA HIS A 348 -10.35 12.30 0.31
C HIS A 348 -10.22 11.89 1.79
N ALA A 349 -11.21 12.21 2.62
CA ALA A 349 -11.31 11.74 4.00
C ALA A 349 -11.79 10.29 4.16
N SER A 350 -12.31 9.59 3.14
CA SER A 350 -12.88 8.23 3.29
C SER A 350 -12.05 7.10 2.67
N ALA A 351 -11.18 7.39 1.69
CA ALA A 351 -10.27 6.39 1.12
C ALA A 351 -8.83 6.46 1.68
N GLN A 352 -8.48 7.53 2.40
CA GLN A 352 -7.18 7.69 3.10
C GLN A 352 -7.27 7.49 4.62
N SER A 353 -8.44 7.17 5.18
CA SER A 353 -8.67 7.09 6.62
C SER A 353 -8.67 5.66 7.20
N SER A 354 -8.00 4.70 6.57
CA SER A 354 -7.59 3.49 7.29
C SER A 354 -6.50 3.75 8.34
N LEU A 355 -5.95 4.97 8.42
CA LEU A 355 -5.15 5.43 9.55
C LEU A 355 -5.48 6.91 9.88
N SER A 356 -6.19 7.12 11.00
CA SER A 356 -6.45 8.40 11.71
C SER A 356 -7.49 9.40 11.13
N PHE A 357 -8.69 9.50 11.74
CA PHE A 357 -9.16 10.67 12.53
C PHE A 357 -10.65 10.61 12.95
N HIS A 358 -10.96 11.24 14.09
CA HIS A 358 -12.30 11.58 14.61
C HIS A 358 -13.12 12.44 13.63
N HIS A 359 -14.39 12.06 13.39
CA HIS A 359 -15.54 12.98 13.50
C HIS A 359 -16.88 12.21 13.48
N HIS A 360 -17.81 12.71 14.30
CA HIS A 360 -19.16 12.21 14.49
C HIS A 360 -20.05 12.43 13.25
N HIS A 361 -20.70 11.36 12.78
CA HIS A 361 -22.00 11.48 12.12
C HIS A 361 -22.94 10.42 12.71
N HIS A 362 -23.99 10.93 13.34
CA HIS A 362 -25.16 10.16 13.72
C HIS A 362 -25.81 9.62 12.46
N HIS A 363 -26.05 8.31 12.36
CA HIS A 363 -27.35 7.78 11.97
C HIS A 363 -27.46 6.28 12.32
N HIS A 364 -28.71 5.92 12.60
CA HIS A 364 -29.24 4.68 13.17
C HIS A 364 -28.69 3.38 12.57
N HIS A 365 -28.33 2.41 13.42
CA HIS A 365 -28.97 1.08 13.50
C HIS A 365 -28.24 0.11 14.46
N SER A 366 -29.05 -0.71 15.16
CA SER A 366 -28.72 -1.96 15.87
C SER A 366 -27.72 -1.88 17.04
N ARG A 367 -28.23 -2.11 18.26
CA ARG A 367 -27.49 -2.07 19.53
C ARG A 367 -26.47 -3.23 19.63
N LYS A 368 -25.24 -3.04 19.11
CA LYS A 368 -24.07 -3.81 19.55
C LYS A 368 -23.56 -3.24 20.89
N PRO A 369 -23.04 -4.07 21.83
CA PRO A 369 -22.50 -3.58 23.09
C PRO A 369 -21.35 -2.60 22.87
N LYS A 370 -21.36 -1.48 23.60
CA LYS A 370 -20.45 -0.33 23.40
C LYS A 370 -18.96 -0.71 23.53
N SER A 371 -18.62 -1.69 24.36
CA SER A 371 -17.25 -2.19 24.55
C SER A 371 -16.71 -2.88 23.29
N LEU A 372 -17.53 -3.71 22.62
CA LEU A 372 -17.13 -4.39 21.39
C LEU A 372 -16.87 -3.40 20.25
N VAL A 373 -17.70 -2.36 20.13
CA VAL A 373 -17.53 -1.32 19.11
C VAL A 373 -16.26 -0.50 19.35
N PHE A 374 -15.93 -0.23 20.61
CA PHE A 374 -14.67 0.44 20.97
C PHE A 374 -13.45 -0.42 20.62
N CYS A 375 -13.45 -1.71 20.98
CA CYS A 375 -12.35 -2.62 20.64
C CYS A 375 -12.19 -2.79 19.12
N LEU A 376 -13.30 -2.90 18.38
CA LEU A 376 -13.25 -2.99 16.91
C LEU A 376 -12.68 -1.72 16.28
N LYS A 377 -12.98 -0.53 16.83
CA LYS A 377 -12.41 0.74 16.38
C LYS A 377 -10.93 0.89 16.75
N LEU A 378 -10.56 0.46 17.96
CA LEU A 378 -9.18 0.50 18.43
C LEU A 378 -8.27 -0.42 17.60
N LEU A 379 -8.80 -1.56 17.17
CA LEU A 379 -8.12 -2.51 16.28
C LEU A 379 -8.32 -2.19 14.78
N GLY A 380 -9.11 -1.17 14.43
CA GLY A 380 -9.41 -0.80 13.03
C GLY A 380 -10.23 -1.83 12.25
N LEU A 381 -10.84 -2.81 12.94
CA LEU A 381 -11.64 -3.90 12.36
C LEU A 381 -13.03 -3.44 11.91
N ASP A 382 -13.51 -2.30 12.40
CA ASP A 382 -14.77 -1.67 11.99
C ASP A 382 -14.79 -1.35 10.49
N ARG A 383 -13.67 -0.88 9.95
CA ARG A 383 -13.55 -0.52 8.53
C ARG A 383 -13.52 -1.71 7.59
N PHE A 384 -13.06 -2.85 8.09
CA PHE A 384 -13.13 -4.10 7.34
C PHE A 384 -14.57 -4.56 7.18
N LEU A 385 -15.41 -4.39 8.22
CA LEU A 385 -16.85 -4.69 8.14
C LEU A 385 -17.53 -3.84 7.06
N ASP A 386 -17.18 -2.56 6.92
CA ASP A 386 -17.66 -1.72 5.83
C ASP A 386 -17.13 -2.18 4.46
N GLY A 387 -15.87 -2.61 4.40
CA GLY A 387 -15.26 -3.26 3.24
C GLY A 387 -16.01 -4.51 2.78
N THR A 388 -16.57 -5.31 3.70
CA THR A 388 -17.38 -6.48 3.33
C THR A 388 -18.63 -6.13 2.55
N GLN A 389 -19.23 -4.95 2.78
CA GLN A 389 -20.39 -4.50 2.01
C GLN A 389 -20.01 -4.15 0.57
N LEU A 390 -18.85 -3.52 0.36
CA LEU A 390 -18.32 -3.23 -0.98
C LEU A 390 -17.98 -4.52 -1.73
N ILE A 391 -17.39 -5.51 -1.04
CA ILE A 391 -17.15 -6.85 -1.59
C ILE A 391 -18.47 -7.48 -2.05
N ARG A 392 -19.51 -7.50 -1.21
CA ARG A 392 -20.83 -8.04 -1.58
C ARG A 392 -21.47 -7.33 -2.78
N LYS A 393 -21.29 -6.01 -2.92
CA LYS A 393 -21.77 -5.26 -4.08
C LYS A 393 -20.99 -5.62 -5.35
N SER A 394 -19.66 -5.66 -5.27
CA SER A 394 -18.82 -6.04 -6.41
C SER A 394 -18.97 -7.50 -6.86
N GLN A 395 -19.46 -8.39 -5.99
CA GLN A 395 -19.86 -9.75 -6.37
C GLN A 395 -21.06 -9.76 -7.32
N LYS A 396 -21.96 -8.77 -7.21
CA LYS A 396 -23.14 -8.61 -8.07
C LYS A 396 -22.85 -7.82 -9.35
N ALA A 397 -21.78 -7.02 -9.36
CA ALA A 397 -21.35 -6.25 -10.52
C ALA A 397 -20.87 -7.17 -11.66
N THR A 398 -21.21 -6.81 -12.90
CA THR A 398 -20.60 -7.44 -14.07
C THR A 398 -19.12 -7.09 -14.09
N ASN A 399 -18.23 -8.08 -14.28
CA ASN A 399 -16.79 -7.83 -14.36
C ASN A 399 -16.25 -8.41 -15.67
N PRO A 400 -15.98 -7.58 -16.69
CA PRO A 400 -15.55 -8.03 -18.01
C PRO A 400 -14.12 -8.62 -17.99
N PHE A 401 -13.35 -8.40 -16.93
CA PHE A 401 -11.99 -8.90 -16.79
C PHE A 401 -11.92 -10.27 -16.07
N HIS A 402 -13.01 -10.70 -15.43
CA HIS A 402 -13.03 -11.93 -14.64
C HIS A 402 -13.14 -13.19 -15.53
N LYS A 403 -12.12 -14.06 -15.50
CA LYS A 403 -12.09 -15.33 -16.26
C LYS A 403 -12.17 -16.60 -15.39
N GLY A 404 -12.32 -16.45 -14.09
CA GLY A 404 -12.17 -17.52 -13.10
C GLY A 404 -10.81 -17.52 -12.40
N LEU A 405 -10.76 -18.13 -11.22
CA LEU A 405 -9.66 -18.03 -10.25
C LEU A 405 -8.28 -18.32 -10.89
N LYS A 406 -8.12 -19.50 -11.50
CA LYS A 406 -6.83 -19.95 -12.06
C LYS A 406 -6.31 -19.00 -13.14
N ALA A 407 -7.17 -18.62 -14.09
CA ALA A 407 -6.80 -17.76 -15.21
C ALA A 407 -6.49 -16.32 -14.78
N ASN A 408 -7.15 -15.82 -13.73
CA ASN A 408 -6.88 -14.49 -13.19
C ASN A 408 -5.56 -14.47 -12.41
N CYS A 409 -5.29 -15.50 -11.60
CA CYS A 409 -4.02 -15.65 -10.91
C CYS A 409 -2.86 -15.81 -11.92
N ALA A 410 -3.03 -16.64 -12.95
CA ALA A 410 -2.03 -16.83 -14.00
C ALA A 410 -1.73 -15.51 -14.73
N ASP A 411 -2.76 -14.74 -15.09
CA ASP A 411 -2.58 -13.42 -15.69
C ASP A 411 -1.80 -12.46 -14.77
N PHE A 412 -2.16 -12.42 -13.50
CA PHE A 412 -1.51 -11.55 -12.51
C PHE A 412 -0.01 -11.86 -12.38
N TRP A 413 0.34 -13.14 -12.22
CA TRP A 413 1.73 -13.56 -12.04
C TRP A 413 2.57 -13.48 -13.32
N THR A 414 1.94 -13.57 -14.50
CA THR A 414 2.58 -13.44 -15.81
C THR A 414 2.54 -12.02 -16.39
N ALA A 415 2.08 -11.04 -15.61
CA ALA A 415 1.99 -9.62 -16.03
C ALA A 415 1.16 -9.37 -17.30
N GLY A 416 0.15 -10.21 -17.58
CA GLY A 416 -0.64 -10.11 -18.81
C GLY A 416 -0.14 -10.96 -19.97
N ASN A 417 1.04 -11.61 -19.86
CA ASN A 417 1.59 -12.46 -20.93
C ASN A 417 0.69 -13.66 -21.24
N HIS A 418 0.01 -14.23 -20.23
CA HIS A 418 -1.00 -15.28 -20.45
C HIS A 418 -2.16 -14.81 -21.36
N LEU A 419 -2.44 -13.51 -21.40
CA LEU A 419 -3.48 -12.93 -22.25
C LEU A 419 -2.94 -12.23 -23.51
N GLY A 420 -1.62 -12.06 -23.64
CA GLY A 420 -1.04 -11.18 -24.65
C GLY A 420 -1.51 -9.73 -24.51
N ILE A 421 -1.72 -9.25 -23.28
CA ILE A 421 -2.22 -7.88 -23.01
C ILE A 421 -1.10 -7.04 -22.39
N ASN A 422 -0.77 -5.95 -23.08
CA ASN A 422 -0.02 -4.86 -22.50
C ASN A 422 -0.98 -3.87 -21.81
N TYR A 423 -1.00 -3.88 -20.47
CA TYR A 423 -1.86 -3.00 -19.68
C TYR A 423 -1.52 -1.51 -19.80
N LEU A 424 -0.35 -1.16 -20.34
CA LEU A 424 0.03 0.23 -20.61
C LEU A 424 -0.52 0.75 -21.95
N GLU A 425 -0.99 -0.15 -22.82
CA GLU A 425 -1.50 0.16 -24.17
C GLU A 425 -2.96 -0.27 -24.36
N LEU A 426 -3.58 -0.85 -23.33
CA LEU A 426 -4.99 -1.21 -23.33
C LEU A 426 -5.82 0.04 -23.01
N PHE A 427 -6.56 0.59 -23.97
CA PHE A 427 -7.40 1.78 -23.76
C PHE A 427 -8.89 1.48 -23.61
N GLU A 428 -9.35 0.36 -24.14
CA GLU A 428 -10.76 -0.03 -24.14
C GLU A 428 -10.95 -1.45 -23.61
N VAL A 429 -12.16 -1.75 -23.15
CA VAL A 429 -12.53 -3.12 -22.77
C VAL A 429 -12.62 -3.95 -24.05
N PRO A 430 -11.88 -5.06 -24.20
CA PRO A 430 -11.99 -5.91 -25.38
C PRO A 430 -13.42 -6.39 -25.59
N GLU A 431 -13.86 -6.53 -26.85
CA GLU A 431 -15.18 -7.07 -27.18
C GLU A 431 -15.35 -8.47 -26.56
N GLY A 432 -16.46 -8.69 -25.86
CA GLY A 432 -16.69 -9.92 -25.09
C GLY A 432 -15.83 -10.09 -23.82
N GLY A 433 -15.04 -9.07 -23.46
CA GLY A 433 -14.18 -9.05 -22.28
C GLY A 433 -13.00 -10.03 -22.38
N PHE A 434 -12.32 -10.24 -21.26
CA PHE A 434 -11.12 -11.09 -21.22
C PHE A 434 -11.42 -12.58 -21.47
N ARG A 435 -12.69 -13.01 -21.34
CA ARG A 435 -13.10 -14.40 -21.59
C ARG A 435 -13.05 -14.78 -23.06
N VAL A 436 -13.40 -13.86 -23.97
CA VAL A 436 -13.39 -14.12 -25.42
C VAL A 436 -11.97 -14.04 -25.96
N ARG A 437 -11.22 -12.99 -25.58
CA ARG A 437 -9.81 -12.82 -25.98
C ARG A 437 -8.89 -13.98 -25.59
N SER A 438 -9.11 -14.59 -24.41
CA SER A 438 -8.34 -15.77 -23.99
C SER A 438 -8.57 -16.99 -24.88
N LYS A 439 -9.75 -17.11 -25.53
CA LYS A 439 -10.03 -18.20 -26.46
C LYS A 439 -9.27 -18.02 -27.77
N GLU A 440 -9.23 -16.78 -28.27
CA GLU A 440 -8.48 -16.40 -29.47
C GLU A 440 -6.98 -16.64 -29.30
N SER A 441 -6.42 -16.29 -28.13
CA SER A 441 -5.01 -16.56 -27.84
C SER A 441 -4.72 -18.06 -27.80
N THR A 442 -5.59 -18.88 -27.17
CA THR A 442 -5.42 -20.33 -27.16
C THR A 442 -5.57 -20.98 -28.54
N SER A 443 -6.50 -20.49 -29.38
CA SER A 443 -6.66 -20.99 -30.76
C SER A 443 -5.50 -20.59 -31.67
N SER A 444 -4.86 -19.44 -31.43
CA SER A 444 -3.63 -19.07 -32.14
C SER A 444 -2.43 -19.94 -31.73
N SER A 445 -2.32 -20.31 -30.45
CA SER A 445 -1.23 -21.18 -29.98
C SER A 445 -1.36 -22.64 -30.43
N THR A 446 -2.58 -23.15 -30.67
CA THR A 446 -2.79 -24.52 -31.19
C THR A 446 -2.70 -24.62 -32.71
N THR A 447 -2.81 -23.50 -33.43
CA THR A 447 -2.63 -23.47 -34.89
C THR A 447 -1.15 -23.39 -35.29
N ASP A 448 -0.30 -22.80 -34.44
CA ASP A 448 1.16 -22.78 -34.66
C ASP A 448 1.84 -24.11 -34.34
N SER A 449 1.26 -24.96 -33.49
CA SER A 449 1.79 -26.31 -33.21
C SER A 449 1.44 -27.36 -34.28
N HIS A 450 0.61 -27.03 -35.27
CA HIS A 450 0.20 -27.94 -36.36
C HIS A 450 0.63 -27.47 -37.76
N LYS A 451 1.44 -26.42 -37.87
CA LYS A 451 1.91 -25.87 -39.16
C LYS A 451 3.43 -25.93 -39.38
N SER A 452 4.13 -26.83 -38.69
CA SER A 452 5.52 -27.19 -39.03
C SER A 452 5.59 -28.47 -39.86
N GLU A 453 4.79 -28.59 -40.92
CA GLU A 453 5.05 -29.54 -42.01
C GLU A 453 4.20 -29.18 -43.23
N SER A 454 4.85 -29.12 -44.40
CA SER A 454 4.33 -28.93 -45.77
C SER A 454 4.09 -27.50 -46.30
N GLY A 455 4.98 -27.11 -47.23
CA GLY A 455 4.61 -26.72 -48.60
C GLY A 455 4.04 -25.32 -48.85
N GLY A 456 4.81 -24.47 -49.54
CA GLY A 456 4.49 -23.06 -49.78
C GLY A 456 3.41 -22.76 -50.83
N SER A 457 2.95 -21.50 -50.81
CA SER A 457 2.41 -20.70 -51.93
C SER A 457 2.12 -19.26 -51.46
N ARG A 458 2.24 -18.30 -52.38
CA ARG A 458 2.28 -16.82 -52.24
C ARG A 458 0.96 -16.12 -51.82
N PRO A 459 0.96 -14.80 -51.54
CA PRO A 459 0.16 -14.17 -50.48
C PRO A 459 -1.15 -13.54 -50.94
N HIS A 460 -2.12 -13.44 -50.03
CA HIS A 460 -3.25 -12.51 -50.12
C HIS A 460 -3.15 -11.43 -49.02
N HIS A 461 -3.29 -10.19 -49.47
CA HIS A 461 -3.33 -8.96 -48.69
C HIS A 461 -4.39 -8.95 -47.58
N HIS A 462 -4.02 -8.46 -46.39
CA HIS A 462 -4.90 -7.63 -45.58
C HIS A 462 -4.08 -6.64 -44.71
N ASN A 463 -4.39 -5.35 -44.89
CA ASN A 463 -3.96 -4.18 -44.11
C ASN A 463 -4.23 -4.41 -42.60
N GLY A 464 -3.53 -3.85 -41.62
CA GLY A 464 -2.53 -2.80 -41.55
C GLY A 464 -2.52 -2.34 -40.08
N TYR A 465 -1.43 -2.61 -39.36
CA TYR A 465 -1.12 -2.00 -38.07
C TYR A 465 0.37 -1.67 -38.09
N GLU A 466 0.69 -0.43 -38.48
CA GLU A 466 2.04 0.10 -38.43
C GLU A 466 2.45 0.31 -36.96
N ARG A 467 3.56 -0.35 -36.63
CA ARG A 467 4.38 -0.05 -35.46
C ARG A 467 5.01 1.32 -35.69
N VAL A 468 4.80 2.25 -34.78
CA VAL A 468 5.74 3.38 -34.66
C VAL A 468 6.71 3.02 -33.54
N ALA A 469 7.77 2.32 -33.93
CA ALA A 469 9.03 2.33 -33.21
C ALA A 469 9.71 3.67 -33.53
N MET A 470 10.13 4.40 -32.49
CA MET A 470 11.02 5.56 -32.63
C MET A 470 12.25 5.30 -31.78
N ASP A 471 13.19 4.55 -32.37
CA ASP A 471 14.62 4.67 -32.11
C ASP A 471 15.19 5.56 -33.21
N ILE A 472 15.70 6.76 -32.87
CA ILE A 472 16.74 7.45 -33.66
C ILE A 472 17.61 8.27 -32.69
N VAL A 473 18.87 7.80 -32.59
CA VAL A 473 20.18 8.45 -32.29
C VAL A 473 20.34 9.27 -31.01
#